data_AF-W4V3D8-F1
#
_entry.id   AF-W4V3D8-F1
#
_cell.length_a   1.000
_cell.length_b   1.000
_cell.length_c   1.000
_cell.angle_alpha   90.00
_cell.angle_beta   90.00
_cell.angle_gamma   90.00
#
_symmetry.space_group_name_H-M   'P 1'
#
loop_
_entity.id
_entity.type
_entity.pdbx_description
1 polymer ?
#
loop_
_entity_poly.entity_id
_entity_poly.type
_entity_poly.pdbx_seq_one_letter_code
_entity_poly.pdbx_strand_id
1 'polypeptide(L)'
;MRIPTNLKHKPVIVCENYENVDGRYAYNSDAKGLSLGLAQWNDRGKVDISAKVWRYTGEKWSRQSEELPLHRVLDLAILVCRAKLHFQDAYRYEKLYDTEKPVIDRVGLQGDAMTVSVCTENEKIDEDIKLFSQALSEDGELIGERLRTLSRILKEMGY
;
A
#
# COMPACT_ATOMS: atom_id res chain seq x y z
N MET A 1 -1.10 14.49 -15.73
CA MET A 1 -0.58 14.10 -17.08
C MET A 1 -1.42 12.97 -17.68
N ARG A 2 -1.49 12.80 -19.01
CA ARG A 2 -2.23 11.70 -19.67
C ARG A 2 -1.50 10.36 -19.53
N ILE A 3 -2.19 9.31 -19.08
CA ILE A 3 -1.61 7.97 -18.93
C ILE A 3 -1.47 7.29 -20.31
N PRO A 4 -0.32 6.63 -20.60
CA PRO A 4 -0.12 5.94 -21.87
C PRO A 4 -0.97 4.67 -21.97
N THR A 5 -1.64 4.49 -23.11
CA THR A 5 -2.51 3.33 -23.40
C THR A 5 -1.88 2.32 -24.36
N ASN A 6 -0.76 2.69 -24.99
CA ASN A 6 -0.03 1.88 -25.96
C ASN A 6 1.02 0.96 -25.31
N LEU A 7 1.26 1.08 -24.01
CA LEU A 7 2.20 0.23 -23.27
C LEU A 7 1.60 -1.16 -22.96
N LYS A 8 2.38 -2.03 -22.32
CA LYS A 8 1.97 -3.42 -22.03
C LYS A 8 0.79 -3.50 -21.07
N HIS A 9 0.83 -2.73 -19.98
CA HIS A 9 -0.33 -2.54 -19.11
C HIS A 9 -1.44 -1.86 -19.91
N LYS A 10 -2.64 -2.45 -19.93
CA LYS A 10 -3.81 -1.90 -20.64
C LYS A 10 -4.76 -1.25 -19.64
N PRO A 11 -4.66 0.06 -19.38
CA PRO A 11 -5.48 0.73 -18.36
C PRO A 11 -6.96 0.72 -18.76
N VAL A 12 -7.83 0.49 -17.78
CA VAL A 12 -9.29 0.50 -17.90
C VAL A 12 -9.90 1.60 -17.04
N ILE A 13 -9.46 1.72 -15.78
CA ILE A 13 -9.83 2.81 -14.86
C ILE A 13 -8.57 3.64 -14.61
N VAL A 14 -8.70 4.96 -14.64
CA VAL A 14 -7.56 5.88 -14.50
C VAL A 14 -7.84 6.99 -13.48
N CYS A 15 -6.80 7.35 -12.74
CA CYS A 15 -6.69 8.63 -12.04
C CYS A 15 -5.51 9.37 -12.68
N GLU A 16 -5.81 10.25 -13.62
CA GLU A 16 -4.82 11.16 -14.18
C GLU A 16 -4.62 12.35 -13.25
N ASN A 17 -3.44 12.98 -13.33
CA ASN A 17 -3.07 14.10 -12.45
C ASN A 17 -3.00 13.69 -10.97
N TYR A 18 -2.65 12.43 -10.69
CA TYR A 18 -2.50 11.92 -9.33
C TYR A 18 -1.47 12.72 -8.52
N GLU A 19 -0.49 13.33 -9.20
CA GLU A 19 0.48 14.23 -8.60
C GLU A 19 -0.17 15.37 -7.80
N ASN A 20 -1.42 15.75 -8.08
CA ASN A 20 -2.12 16.79 -7.33
C ASN A 20 -2.71 16.32 -6.00
N VAL A 21 -2.80 15.00 -5.80
CA VAL A 21 -3.42 14.37 -4.61
C VAL A 21 -2.51 13.34 -3.93
N ASP A 22 -1.22 13.33 -4.29
CA ASP A 22 -0.19 12.42 -3.76
C ASP A 22 0.33 12.82 -2.36
N GLY A 23 -0.58 13.21 -1.47
CA GLY A 23 -0.28 13.55 -0.09
C GLY A 23 0.75 14.67 0.05
N ARG A 24 1.82 14.42 0.80
CA ARG A 24 2.92 15.39 1.04
C ARG A 24 3.66 15.80 -0.24
N TYR A 25 3.60 14.97 -1.28
CA TYR A 25 4.21 15.25 -2.58
C TYR A 25 3.25 15.91 -3.57
N ALA A 26 2.07 16.34 -3.11
CA ALA A 26 1.11 17.03 -3.96
C ALA A 26 1.78 18.19 -4.73
N TYR A 27 1.52 18.26 -6.03
CA TYR A 27 2.10 19.19 -7.02
C TYR A 27 3.60 19.03 -7.28
N ASN A 28 4.30 18.14 -6.57
CA ASN A 28 5.73 17.87 -6.76
C ASN A 28 6.05 16.36 -6.64
N SER A 29 5.19 15.53 -7.22
CA SER A 29 5.38 14.07 -7.25
C SER A 29 5.88 13.61 -8.61
N ASP A 30 6.74 12.60 -8.62
CA ASP A 30 7.08 11.84 -9.81
C ASP A 30 5.97 10.85 -10.20
N ALA A 31 5.10 10.46 -9.26
CA ALA A 31 3.89 9.68 -9.51
C ALA A 31 2.80 10.58 -10.15
N LYS A 32 2.59 10.41 -11.46
CA LYS A 32 1.70 11.25 -12.28
C LYS A 32 0.29 10.67 -12.51
N GLY A 33 0.10 9.40 -12.19
CA GLY A 33 -1.19 8.77 -12.40
C GLY A 33 -1.29 7.40 -11.76
N LEU A 34 -2.53 6.96 -11.54
CA LEU A 34 -2.85 5.60 -11.13
C LEU A 34 -3.74 4.96 -12.20
N SER A 35 -3.61 3.65 -12.39
CA SER A 35 -4.58 2.91 -13.20
C SER A 35 -4.88 1.53 -12.65
N LEU A 36 -6.10 1.06 -12.92
CA LEU A 36 -6.45 -0.36 -12.88
C LEU A 36 -6.60 -0.85 -14.32
N GLY A 37 -6.02 -2.01 -14.64
CA GLY A 37 -6.01 -2.48 -16.01
C GLY A 37 -5.58 -3.93 -16.16
N LEU A 38 -5.44 -4.37 -17.41
CA LEU A 38 -4.94 -5.71 -17.71
C LEU A 38 -3.43 -5.74 -17.54
N ALA A 39 -2.95 -6.71 -16.80
CA ALA A 39 -1.57 -6.84 -16.41
C ALA A 39 -0.64 -7.06 -17.61
N GLN A 40 0.60 -6.62 -17.45
CA GLN A 40 1.66 -6.82 -18.44
C GLN A 40 1.98 -8.32 -18.72
N TRP A 41 1.64 -9.22 -17.79
CA TRP A 41 2.02 -10.64 -17.80
C TRP A 41 0.83 -11.57 -18.08
N ASN A 42 0.07 -11.28 -19.14
CA ASN A 42 -0.97 -12.20 -19.57
C ASN A 42 -0.33 -13.39 -20.31
N ASP A 43 -0.32 -14.56 -19.67
CA ASP A 43 -0.12 -15.83 -20.37
C ASP A 43 -1.29 -16.09 -21.33
N ARG A 44 -1.06 -16.92 -22.35
CA ARG A 44 -2.10 -17.30 -23.33
C ARG A 44 -3.34 -17.86 -22.60
N GLY A 45 -4.40 -17.07 -22.53
CA GLY A 45 -5.71 -17.46 -21.99
C GLY A 45 -6.01 -17.01 -20.55
N LYS A 46 -5.09 -16.34 -19.86
CA LYS A 46 -5.36 -15.71 -18.55
C LYS A 46 -5.20 -14.20 -18.66
N VAL A 47 -6.25 -13.49 -18.24
CA VAL A 47 -6.26 -12.03 -18.16
C VAL A 47 -6.22 -11.67 -16.68
N ASP A 48 -5.05 -11.28 -16.20
CA ASP A 48 -4.90 -10.82 -14.83
C ASP A 48 -5.14 -9.31 -14.75
N ILE A 49 -5.75 -8.85 -13.66
CA ILE A 49 -5.98 -7.44 -13.38
C ILE A 49 -4.99 -6.91 -12.36
N SER A 50 -4.43 -5.74 -12.64
CA SER A 50 -3.42 -5.09 -11.81
C SER A 50 -3.72 -3.62 -11.56
N ALA A 51 -3.25 -3.12 -10.43
CA ALA A 51 -3.12 -1.71 -10.15
C ALA A 51 -1.71 -1.25 -10.51
N LYS A 52 -1.58 -0.05 -11.07
CA LYS A 52 -0.29 0.51 -11.47
C LYS A 52 -0.16 1.96 -11.04
N VAL A 53 0.99 2.29 -10.47
CA VAL A 53 1.44 3.67 -10.27
C VAL A 53 2.29 4.08 -11.45
N TRP A 54 1.96 5.19 -12.09
CA TRP A 54 2.67 5.72 -13.25
C TRP A 54 3.62 6.82 -12.83
N ARG A 55 4.93 6.58 -12.93
CA ARG A 55 5.96 7.57 -12.62
C ARG A 55 6.56 8.18 -13.88
N TYR A 56 6.80 9.50 -13.88
CA TYR A 56 7.40 10.22 -15.01
C TYR A 56 8.53 11.13 -14.54
N THR A 57 9.71 10.97 -15.13
CA THR A 57 10.94 11.68 -14.70
C THR A 57 11.21 12.97 -15.46
N GLY A 58 10.21 13.53 -16.16
CA GLY A 58 10.37 14.70 -17.04
C GLY A 58 10.67 14.32 -18.49
N GLU A 59 11.35 13.21 -18.73
CA GLU A 59 11.76 12.75 -20.07
C GLU A 59 11.00 11.53 -20.57
N LYS A 60 10.71 10.57 -19.68
CA LYS A 60 10.08 9.29 -20.03
C LYS A 60 9.33 8.68 -18.84
N TRP A 61 8.42 7.76 -19.15
CA TRP A 61 7.79 6.90 -18.15
C TRP A 61 8.84 6.01 -17.48
N SER A 62 8.88 6.03 -16.15
CA SER A 62 9.89 5.35 -15.37
C SER A 62 9.66 3.84 -15.35
N ARG A 63 10.76 3.08 -15.45
CA ARG A 63 10.75 1.63 -15.21
C ARG A 63 10.50 1.27 -13.74
N GLN A 64 10.61 2.25 -12.84
CA GLN A 64 10.28 2.10 -11.42
C GLN A 64 8.77 2.20 -11.16
N SER A 65 7.94 2.38 -12.20
CA SER A 65 6.48 2.34 -12.07
C SER A 65 6.01 1.00 -11.52
N GLU A 66 5.46 1.01 -10.31
CA GLU A 66 5.03 -0.17 -9.57
C GLU A 66 3.75 -0.75 -10.15
N GLU A 67 3.63 -2.08 -10.20
CA GLU A 67 2.43 -2.78 -10.65
C GLU A 67 2.20 -4.04 -9.82
N LEU A 68 0.99 -4.19 -9.26
CA LEU A 68 0.62 -5.29 -8.38
C LEU A 68 -0.77 -5.85 -8.77
N PRO A 69 -0.99 -7.17 -8.66
CA PRO A 69 -2.33 -7.74 -8.71
C PRO A 69 -3.25 -7.11 -7.65
N LEU A 70 -4.54 -6.94 -7.96
CA LEU A 70 -5.46 -6.22 -7.06
C LEU A 70 -5.55 -6.81 -5.66
N HIS A 71 -5.58 -8.15 -5.53
CA HIS A 71 -5.63 -8.81 -4.22
C HIS A 71 -4.43 -8.42 -3.36
N ARG A 72 -3.22 -8.31 -3.93
CA ARG A 72 -2.02 -7.91 -3.18
C ARG A 72 -2.06 -6.45 -2.73
N VAL A 73 -2.73 -5.57 -3.48
CA VAL A 73 -2.96 -4.19 -3.03
C VAL A 73 -3.86 -4.18 -1.79
N LEU A 74 -4.91 -5.00 -1.77
CA LEU A 74 -5.80 -5.14 -0.62
C LEU A 74 -5.10 -5.81 0.57
N ASP A 75 -4.30 -6.84 0.32
CA ASP A 75 -3.51 -7.53 1.33
C ASP A 75 -2.52 -6.57 2.03
N LEU A 76 -1.85 -5.71 1.26
CA LEU A 76 -0.99 -4.66 1.81
C LEU A 76 -1.79 -3.62 2.61
N ALA A 77 -2.98 -3.23 2.14
CA ALA A 77 -3.86 -2.34 2.92
C ALA A 77 -4.30 -2.97 4.25
N ILE A 78 -4.61 -4.27 4.26
CA ILE A 78 -4.93 -5.04 5.47
C ILE A 78 -3.72 -5.06 6.42
N LEU A 79 -2.52 -5.35 5.90
CA LEU A 79 -1.29 -5.35 6.70
C LEU A 79 -1.02 -3.97 7.33
N VAL A 80 -1.18 -2.89 6.55
CA VAL A 80 -1.07 -1.51 7.05
C VAL A 80 -2.07 -1.24 8.17
N CYS A 81 -3.34 -1.63 8.00
CA CYS A 81 -4.36 -1.49 9.03
C CYS A 81 -4.00 -2.26 10.31
N ARG A 82 -3.52 -3.50 10.19
CA ARG A 82 -3.10 -4.32 11.34
C ARG A 82 -1.89 -3.74 12.07
N ALA A 83 -0.88 -3.28 11.33
CA ALA A 83 0.26 -2.58 11.91
C ALA A 83 -0.18 -1.31 12.63
N LYS A 84 -1.03 -0.49 11.99
CA LYS A 84 -1.53 0.74 12.61
C LYS A 84 -2.31 0.46 13.91
N LEU A 85 -3.13 -0.58 13.93
CA LEU A 85 -3.87 -0.99 15.13
C LEU A 85 -2.92 -1.43 16.24
N HIS A 86 -1.86 -2.20 15.93
CA HIS A 86 -0.83 -2.56 16.91
C HIS A 86 -0.17 -1.32 17.53
N PHE A 87 0.23 -0.36 16.70
CA PHE A 87 0.93 0.85 17.17
C PHE A 87 0.03 1.82 17.96
N GLN A 88 -1.29 1.63 18.01
CA GLN A 88 -2.16 2.41 18.90
C GLN A 88 -1.88 2.11 20.38
N ASP A 89 -1.55 0.85 20.70
CA ASP A 89 -1.31 0.40 22.08
C ASP A 89 0.15 -0.03 22.32
N ALA A 90 1.00 0.02 21.29
CA ALA A 90 2.38 -0.47 21.36
C ALA A 90 3.24 0.21 22.43
N TYR A 91 2.90 1.45 22.81
CA TYR A 91 3.61 2.21 23.85
C TYR A 91 3.63 1.51 25.21
N ARG A 92 2.76 0.52 25.44
CA ARG A 92 2.75 -0.31 26.66
C ARG A 92 3.94 -1.27 26.76
N TYR A 93 4.61 -1.53 25.64
CA TYR A 93 5.77 -2.41 25.56
C TYR A 93 7.05 -1.60 25.50
N GLU A 94 8.07 -2.00 26.27
CA GLU A 94 9.38 -1.33 26.27
C GLU A 94 10.00 -1.26 24.87
N LYS A 95 9.84 -2.33 24.07
CA LYS A 95 10.35 -2.43 22.70
C LYS A 95 9.31 -2.14 21.63
N LEU A 96 8.13 -1.61 22.00
CA LEU A 96 6.95 -1.43 21.13
C LEU A 96 6.30 -2.74 20.63
N TYR A 97 6.72 -3.89 21.14
CA TYR A 97 6.08 -5.18 20.92
C TYR A 97 6.36 -6.16 22.07
N ASP A 98 5.60 -7.25 22.11
CA ASP A 98 5.81 -8.36 23.02
C ASP A 98 6.93 -9.26 22.48
N THR A 99 8.09 -9.30 23.15
CA THR A 99 9.25 -10.09 22.71
C THR A 99 9.02 -11.59 22.82
N GLU A 100 8.19 -12.03 23.76
CA GLU A 100 7.86 -13.45 23.95
C GLU A 100 6.77 -13.89 22.95
N LYS A 101 5.95 -12.94 22.48
CA LYS A 101 4.89 -13.18 21.50
C LYS A 101 4.89 -12.14 20.37
N PRO A 102 5.85 -12.22 19.42
CA PRO A 102 6.00 -11.25 18.34
C PRO A 102 4.90 -11.30 17.27
N VAL A 103 4.02 -12.33 17.30
CA VAL A 103 2.85 -12.41 16.42
C VAL A 103 1.78 -11.42 16.88
N ILE A 104 1.47 -10.46 16.01
CA ILE A 104 0.50 -9.38 16.23
C ILE A 104 -0.93 -9.87 15.96
N ASP A 105 -1.15 -10.58 14.85
CA ASP A 105 -2.47 -11.07 14.47
C ASP A 105 -2.42 -12.24 13.47
N ARG A 106 -3.55 -12.94 13.30
CA ARG A 106 -3.79 -13.89 12.21
C ARG A 106 -5.10 -13.55 11.50
N VAL A 107 -4.99 -13.01 10.30
CA VAL A 107 -6.14 -12.59 9.48
C VAL A 107 -6.52 -13.71 8.52
N GLY A 108 -7.73 -14.27 8.64
CA GLY A 108 -8.21 -15.30 7.72
C GLY A 108 -8.42 -14.75 6.31
N LEU A 109 -7.80 -15.38 5.30
CA LEU A 109 -7.91 -15.02 3.88
C LEU A 109 -8.16 -16.29 3.04
N GLN A 110 -8.26 -16.14 1.73
CA GLN A 110 -8.43 -17.30 0.84
C GLN A 110 -7.20 -18.21 0.92
N GLY A 111 -7.41 -19.48 1.28
CA GLY A 111 -6.39 -20.52 1.38
C GLY A 111 -5.93 -20.81 2.81
N ASP A 112 -5.56 -19.79 3.58
CA ASP A 112 -5.11 -19.88 4.98
C ASP A 112 -5.22 -18.50 5.67
N ALA A 113 -4.52 -18.28 6.78
CA ALA A 113 -4.42 -17.00 7.46
C ALA A 113 -3.10 -16.26 7.15
N MET A 114 -3.21 -14.96 6.88
CA MET A 114 -2.09 -14.02 6.90
C MET A 114 -1.65 -13.81 8.35
N THR A 115 -0.50 -14.38 8.72
CA THR A 115 0.12 -14.15 10.03
C THR A 115 0.92 -12.85 9.99
N VAL A 116 0.50 -11.87 10.80
CA VAL A 116 1.19 -10.58 10.95
C VAL A 116 2.06 -10.65 12.20
N SER A 117 3.34 -10.39 12.08
CA SER A 117 4.30 -10.42 13.18
C SER A 117 5.33 -9.32 13.07
N VAL A 118 5.95 -8.98 14.20
CA VAL A 118 7.17 -8.19 14.21
C VAL A 118 8.29 -9.01 13.57
N CYS A 119 9.07 -8.37 12.70
CA CYS A 119 10.17 -9.02 11.99
C CYS A 119 11.39 -9.16 12.90
N THR A 120 11.37 -10.13 13.82
CA THR A 120 12.45 -10.37 14.79
C THR A 120 13.76 -10.83 14.14
N GLU A 121 13.74 -11.19 12.86
CA GLU A 121 14.93 -11.50 12.05
C GLU A 121 15.64 -10.23 11.54
N ASN A 122 15.03 -9.04 11.66
CA ASN A 122 15.73 -7.79 11.41
C ASN A 122 16.75 -7.55 12.54
N GLU A 123 18.04 -7.56 12.20
CA GLU A 123 19.16 -7.33 13.14
C GLU A 123 19.03 -6.02 13.94
N LYS A 124 18.32 -5.03 13.41
CA LYS A 124 18.08 -3.72 14.02
C LYS A 124 16.65 -3.51 14.49
N ILE A 125 15.89 -4.57 14.70
CA ILE A 125 14.44 -4.49 14.96
C ILE A 125 14.07 -3.52 16.10
N ASP A 126 14.83 -3.51 17.20
CA ASP A 126 14.54 -2.66 18.37
C ASP A 126 14.76 -1.15 18.10
N GLU A 127 15.58 -0.80 17.12
CA GLU A 127 15.81 0.57 16.65
C GLU A 127 14.83 0.94 15.53
N ASP A 128 14.75 0.08 14.51
CA ASP A 128 13.95 0.30 13.31
C ASP A 128 12.46 0.37 13.63
N ILE A 129 11.97 -0.39 14.62
CA ILE A 129 10.57 -0.32 15.02
C ILE A 129 10.20 1.04 15.62
N LYS A 130 11.15 1.71 16.29
CA LYS A 130 10.96 3.06 16.83
C LYS A 130 10.92 4.09 15.71
N LEU A 131 11.85 3.99 14.75
CA LEU A 131 11.85 4.83 13.55
C LEU A 131 10.56 4.64 12.74
N PHE A 132 10.12 3.39 12.57
CA PHE A 132 8.86 3.07 11.92
C PHE A 132 7.66 3.68 12.66
N SER A 133 7.59 3.52 13.99
CA SER A 133 6.52 4.10 14.80
C SER A 133 6.49 5.63 14.71
N GLN A 134 7.67 6.25 14.67
CA GLN A 134 7.79 7.69 14.51
C GLN A 134 7.28 8.13 13.13
N ALA A 135 7.77 7.54 12.04
CA ALA A 135 7.33 7.86 10.69
C ALA A 135 5.81 7.63 10.52
N LEU A 136 5.28 6.54 11.07
CA LEU A 136 3.85 6.23 11.07
C LEU A 136 3.02 7.31 11.79
N SER A 137 3.57 7.88 12.86
CA SER A 137 2.92 8.94 13.64
C SER A 137 2.97 10.28 12.90
N GLU A 138 4.12 10.61 12.30
CA GLU A 138 4.28 11.81 11.48
C GLU A 138 3.32 11.80 10.29
N ASP A 139 3.13 10.65 9.64
CA ASP A 139 2.17 10.46 8.54
C ASP A 139 0.73 10.22 9.00
N GLY A 140 0.44 10.35 10.31
CA GLY A 140 -0.83 9.97 10.91
C GLY A 140 -2.05 10.68 10.33
N GLU A 141 -1.94 11.96 10.00
CA GLU A 141 -3.01 12.73 9.35
C GLU A 141 -3.28 12.22 7.93
N LEU A 142 -2.22 12.09 7.11
CA LEU A 142 -2.29 11.63 5.73
C LEU A 142 -2.87 10.22 5.66
N ILE A 143 -2.31 9.28 6.43
CA ILE A 143 -2.79 7.89 6.48
C ILE A 143 -4.24 7.86 7.01
N GLY A 144 -4.54 8.63 8.05
CA GLY A 144 -5.88 8.72 8.61
C GLY A 144 -6.93 9.20 7.61
N GLU A 145 -6.62 10.19 6.76
CA GLU A 145 -7.49 10.65 5.68
C GLU A 145 -7.79 9.54 4.67
N ARG A 146 -6.74 8.82 4.22
CA ARG A 146 -6.89 7.72 3.25
C ARG A 146 -7.71 6.58 3.83
N LEU A 147 -7.45 6.19 5.09
CA LEU A 147 -8.21 5.13 5.77
C LEU A 147 -9.68 5.50 6.01
N ARG A 148 -9.99 6.74 6.40
CA ARG A 148 -11.37 7.21 6.54
C ARG A 148 -12.11 7.20 5.21
N THR A 149 -11.43 7.65 4.14
CA THR A 149 -12.00 7.62 2.78
C THR A 149 -12.28 6.19 2.32
N LEU A 150 -11.33 5.27 2.53
CA LEU A 150 -11.50 3.85 2.23
C LEU A 150 -12.66 3.24 3.02
N SER A 151 -12.72 3.48 4.34
CA SER A 151 -13.80 2.97 5.20
C SER A 151 -15.18 3.45 4.74
N ARG A 152 -15.30 4.73 4.35
CA ARG A 152 -16.55 5.28 3.80
C ARG A 152 -16.96 4.55 2.52
N ILE A 153 -16.03 4.37 1.58
CA ILE A 153 -16.30 3.69 0.31
C ILE A 153 -16.67 2.22 0.54
N LEU A 154 -15.97 1.52 1.45
CA LEU A 154 -16.29 0.13 1.81
C LEU A 154 -17.73 0.01 2.36
N LYS A 155 -18.14 0.92 3.23
CA LYS A 155 -19.53 0.97 3.75
C LYS A 155 -20.54 1.26 2.64
N GLU A 156 -20.22 2.16 1.71
CA GLU A 156 -21.05 2.43 0.53
C GLU A 156 -21.21 1.18 -0.37
N MET A 157 -20.19 0.33 -0.42
CA MET A 157 -20.20 -0.95 -1.13
C MET A 157 -20.92 -2.08 -0.36
N GLY A 158 -21.30 -1.85 0.91
CA GLY A 158 -21.98 -2.84 1.75
C GLY A 158 -21.06 -3.79 2.52
N TYR A 159 -19.78 -3.43 2.69
CA TYR A 159 -18.84 -4.13 3.59
C TYR A 159 -18.82 -3.54 5.00
#